data_AF-A0A9X8YN12-F1
#
_entry.id   AF-A0A9X8YN12-F1
#
_cell.length_a   1.000
_cell.length_b   1.000
_cell.length_c   1.000
_cell.angle_alpha   90.00
_cell.angle_beta   90.00
_cell.angle_gamma   90.00
#
_symmetry.space_group_name_H-M   'P 1'
#
loop_
_entity.id
_entity.type
_entity.pdbx_description
1 polymer ?
#
loop_
_entity_poly.entity_id
_entity_poly.type
_entity_poly.pdbx_seq_one_letter_code
_entity_poly.pdbx_strand_id
1 'polypeptide(L)'
;YVEGHKDEMLVQEVKHVVTVPTDPQSGQPSGQRVHKPLKFTVALNKAVPLMYNALASGEMLPEVKLNWYRTSVEGKQEHFFAT
;
A
#
# COMPACT_ATOMS: atom_id res chain seq x y z
N TYR A 1 10.07 -2.57 -17.27
CA TYR A 1 10.82 -1.38 -16.83
C TYR A 1 10.12 -0.18 -17.43
N VAL A 2 9.72 0.79 -16.61
CA VAL A 2 9.03 2.00 -17.08
C VAL A 2 9.98 3.18 -16.87
N GLU A 3 10.28 3.91 -17.94
CA GLU A 3 11.16 5.07 -17.90
C GLU A 3 10.49 6.16 -17.02
N GLY A 4 11.18 6.62 -15.97
CA GLY A 4 10.64 7.54 -14.96
C GLY A 4 10.31 6.91 -13.60
N HIS A 5 10.15 5.58 -13.52
CA HIS A 5 9.83 4.85 -12.28
C HIS A 5 10.95 3.86 -11.92
N LYS A 6 12.20 4.34 -11.90
CA LYS A 6 13.38 3.48 -11.73
C LYS A 6 13.54 2.97 -10.29
N ASP A 7 13.10 3.78 -9.33
CA ASP A 7 13.25 3.55 -7.89
C ASP A 7 11.93 3.09 -7.23
N GLU A 8 10.93 2.75 -8.04
CA GLU A 8 9.61 2.33 -7.58
C GLU A 8 9.32 0.86 -7.94
N MET A 9 8.61 0.16 -7.06
CA MET A 9 8.11 -1.18 -7.35
C MET A 9 6.79 -1.10 -8.11
N LEU A 10 6.65 -1.91 -9.16
CA LEU A 10 5.37 -2.07 -9.85
C LEU A 10 4.45 -3.00 -9.05
N VAL A 11 3.46 -2.42 -8.39
CA VAL A 11 2.46 -3.13 -7.59
C VAL A 11 1.30 -3.59 -8.47
N GLN A 12 0.91 -4.87 -8.31
CA GLN A 12 -0.19 -5.50 -9.06
C GLN A 12 -1.51 -5.50 -8.29
N GLU A 13 -1.44 -5.69 -6.98
CA GLU A 13 -2.60 -5.78 -6.11
C GLU A 13 -2.31 -5.06 -4.80
N VAL A 14 -3.32 -4.37 -4.25
CA VAL A 14 -3.27 -3.73 -2.93
C VAL A 14 -4.54 -4.05 -2.16
N LYS A 15 -4.38 -4.41 -0.89
CA LYS A 15 -5.45 -4.65 0.08
C LYS A 15 -5.11 -3.93 1.37
N HIS A 16 -6.00 -3.04 1.81
CA HIS A 16 -5.87 -2.33 3.07
C HIS A 16 -7.25 -2.26 3.73
N VAL A 17 -7.32 -2.58 5.02
CA VAL A 17 -8.57 -2.58 5.77
C VAL A 17 -8.38 -1.75 7.03
N VAL A 18 -9.29 -0.80 7.24
CA VAL A 18 -9.38 -0.02 8.47
C VAL A 18 -10.77 -0.30 9.05
N THR A 19 -10.80 -0.86 10.26
CA THR A 19 -12.06 -1.24 10.92
C THR A 19 -12.27 -0.38 12.16
N VAL A 20 -13.50 0.06 12.38
CA VAL A 20 -13.91 0.64 13.65
C VAL A 20 -14.69 -0.44 14.41
N PRO A 21 -14.27 -0.81 15.63
CA PRO A 21 -15.02 -1.77 16.43
C PRO A 21 -16.40 -1.21 16.77
N THR A 22 -17.43 -2.02 16.62
CA THR A 22 -18.82 -1.70 16.92
C THR A 22 -19.33 -2.57 18.06
N ASP A 23 -20.21 -2.02 18.89
CA ASP A 23 -20.89 -2.75 19.95
C ASP A 23 -21.92 -3.73 19.32
N PRO A 24 -21.84 -5.05 19.61
CA PRO A 24 -22.71 -6.05 19.01
C PRO A 24 -24.21 -5.85 19.25
N GLN A 25 -24.62 -5.17 20.34
CA GLN A 25 -26.04 -4.99 20.67
C GLN A 25 -26.64 -3.73 20.05
N SER A 26 -25.86 -2.64 19.97
CA SER A 26 -26.35 -1.33 19.51
C SER A 26 -25.89 -0.95 18.09
N GLY A 27 -24.87 -1.63 17.55
CA GLY A 27 -24.22 -1.27 16.29
C GLY A 27 -23.43 0.05 16.35
N GLN A 28 -23.36 0.69 17.52
CA GLN A 28 -22.66 1.96 17.68
C GLN A 28 -21.14 1.73 17.72
N PRO A 29 -20.33 2.67 17.17
CA PRO A 29 -18.87 2.58 17.26
C PRO A 29 -18.43 2.66 18.73
N SER A 30 -17.77 1.60 19.21
CA SER A 30 -17.43 1.41 20.63
C SER A 30 -15.95 1.64 20.94
N GLY A 31 -15.12 1.92 19.93
CA GLY A 31 -13.68 2.12 20.13
C GLY A 31 -12.99 2.86 18.99
N GLN A 32 -11.68 3.04 19.14
CA GLN A 32 -10.84 3.71 18.15
C GLN A 32 -10.65 2.85 16.89
N ARG A 33 -10.41 3.50 15.74
CA ARG A 33 -10.08 2.81 14.49
C ARG A 33 -8.86 1.90 14.68
N VAL A 34 -8.94 0.71 14.10
CA VAL A 34 -7.87 -0.28 14.06
C VAL A 34 -7.39 -0.42 12.63
N HIS A 35 -6.13 -0.07 12.39
CA HIS A 35 -5.48 -0.28 11.10
C HIS A 35 -5.04 -1.74 11.00
N LYS A 36 -5.53 -2.45 9.98
CA LYS A 36 -4.98 -3.76 9.60
C LYS A 36 -3.76 -3.54 8.69
N PRO A 37 -2.88 -4.54 8.54
CA PRO A 37 -1.70 -4.40 7.70
C PRO A 37 -2.04 -4.03 6.25
N LEU A 38 -1.25 -3.14 5.67
CA LEU A 38 -1.22 -2.92 4.23
C LEU A 38 -0.63 -4.16 3.56
N LYS A 39 -1.36 -4.76 2.63
CA LYS A 39 -0.91 -5.90 1.84
C LYS A 39 -0.80 -5.47 0.39
N PHE A 40 0.34 -5.71 -0.23
CA PHE A 40 0.53 -5.45 -1.64
C PHE A 40 1.26 -6.62 -2.30
N THR A 41 1.05 -6.78 -3.60
CA THR A 41 1.64 -7.86 -4.39
C THR A 41 2.50 -7.29 -5.50
N VAL A 42 3.76 -7.72 -5.54
CA VAL A 42 4.74 -7.36 -6.56
C VAL A 42 5.33 -8.64 -7.15
N ALA A 43 5.79 -8.56 -8.39
CA ALA A 43 6.62 -9.61 -8.97
C ALA A 43 8.00 -9.64 -8.29
N LEU A 44 8.71 -10.78 -8.42
CA LEU A 44 10.09 -10.88 -7.95
C LEU A 44 10.97 -9.82 -8.64
N ASN A 45 11.57 -8.95 -7.84
CA ASN A 45 12.37 -7.81 -8.30
C ASN A 45 13.58 -7.59 -7.37
N LYS A 46 14.43 -6.61 -7.70
CA LYS A 46 15.63 -6.26 -6.93
C LYS A 46 15.35 -5.92 -5.47
N ALA A 47 14.18 -5.39 -5.14
CA ALA A 47 13.82 -4.98 -3.78
C ALA A 47 13.36 -6.14 -2.90
N VAL A 48 12.92 -7.28 -3.46
CA VAL A 48 12.41 -8.41 -2.67
C VAL A 48 13.41 -8.93 -1.63
N PRO A 49 14.69 -9.19 -1.95
CA PRO A 49 15.68 -9.59 -0.94
C PRO A 49 15.89 -8.54 0.16
N LEU A 50 15.81 -7.25 -0.18
CA LEU A 50 15.92 -6.16 0.79
C LEU A 50 14.71 -6.15 1.74
N MET A 51 13.51 -6.39 1.21
CA MET A 51 12.29 -6.51 2.01
C MET A 51 12.34 -7.72 2.96
N TYR A 52 12.96 -8.83 2.56
CA TYR A 52 13.19 -9.98 3.44
C TYR A 52 14.17 -9.66 4.58
N ASN A 53 15.23 -8.88 4.30
CA ASN A 53 16.15 -8.42 5.33
C ASN A 53 15.43 -7.52 6.35
N ALA A 54 14.65 -6.55 5.87
CA ALA A 54 13.86 -5.67 6.74
C ALA A 54 12.85 -6.45 7.59
N LEU A 55 12.21 -7.48 7.01
CA LEU A 55 11.30 -8.37 7.72
C LEU A 55 12.00 -9.17 8.82
N ALA A 56 13.19 -9.71 8.54
CA ALA A 56 13.94 -10.53 9.48
C ALA A 56 14.58 -9.72 10.62
N SER A 57 15.00 -8.48 10.35
CA SER A 57 15.64 -7.59 11.33
C SER A 57 14.64 -6.76 12.13
N GLY A 58 13.39 -6.66 11.68
CA GLY A 58 12.40 -5.73 12.25
C GLY A 58 12.73 -4.27 11.94
N GLU A 59 13.41 -4.01 10.82
CA GLU A 59 13.76 -2.66 10.38
C GLU A 59 12.50 -1.82 10.16
N MET A 60 12.49 -0.61 10.72
CA MET A 60 11.40 0.35 10.50
C MET A 60 11.61 1.07 9.17
N LEU A 61 10.63 0.94 8.27
CA LEU A 61 10.58 1.71 7.04
C LEU A 61 9.99 3.11 7.36
N PRO A 62 10.77 4.20 7.24
CA PRO A 62 10.33 5.54 7.67
C PRO A 62 9.21 6.08 6.80
N GLU A 63 9.18 5.72 5.52
CA GLU A 63 8.18 6.16 4.55
C GLU A 63 7.84 5.03 3.58
N VAL A 64 6.55 4.85 3.32
CA VAL A 64 6.03 3.99 2.25
C VAL A 64 4.97 4.80 1.52
N LYS A 65 5.24 5.13 0.25
CA LYS A 65 4.35 5.95 -0.59
C LYS A 65 3.77 5.10 -1.71
N LEU A 66 2.44 4.98 -1.76
CA LEU A 66 1.74 4.33 -2.87
C LEU A 66 1.18 5.37 -3.84
N ASN A 67 1.74 5.41 -5.05
CA ASN A 67 1.29 6.27 -6.14
C ASN A 67 0.30 5.51 -7.04
N TRP A 68 -0.93 6.02 -7.15
CA TRP A 68 -1.97 5.40 -7.96
C TRP A 68 -2.13 6.14 -9.28
N TYR A 69 -2.05 5.38 -10.36
CA TYR A 69 -2.13 5.89 -11.72
C TYR A 69 -3.41 5.44 -12.41
N ARG A 70 -3.97 6.31 -13.24
CA ARG A 70 -5.06 5.98 -14.17
C ARG A 70 -4.80 6.63 -15.52
N THR A 71 -5.50 6.16 -16.55
CA THR A 71 -5.43 6.80 -17.86
C THR A 71 -6.35 8.01 -17.88
N SER A 72 -5.80 9.20 -18.17
CA SER A 72 -6.55 10.45 -18.28
C SER A 72 -7.37 10.49 -19.58
N VAL A 73 -8.25 11.49 -19.71
CA VAL A 73 -9.03 11.73 -20.93
C VAL A 73 -8.12 11.99 -22.15
N GLU A 74 -6.91 12.52 -21.92
CA GLU A 74 -5.91 12.76 -22.97
C GLU A 74 -5.11 11.50 -23.36
N GLY A 75 -5.42 10.34 -22.76
CA GLY A 75 -4.69 9.09 -23.01
C GLY A 75 -3.32 9.00 -22.34
N LYS A 76 -3.01 9.90 -21.39
CA LYS A 76 -1.74 9.89 -20.63
C LYS A 76 -1.93 9.22 -19.28
N GLN A 77 -0.87 8.63 -18.74
CA GLN A 77 -0.86 8.16 -17.34
C GLN A 77 -0.86 9.37 -16.41
N GLU A 78 -1.89 9.51 -15.59
CA GLU A 78 -1.98 10.54 -14.57
C GLU A 78 -1.95 9.93 -13.17
N HIS A 79 -1.15 10.52 -12.29
CA HIS A 79 -1.18 10.22 -10.86
C HIS A 79 -2.42 10.89 -10.25
N PHE A 80 -3.37 10.09 -9.77
CA PHE A 80 -4.66 10.62 -9.29
C PHE A 80 -4.84 10.51 -7.77
N PHE A 81 -4.09 9.63 -7.09
CA PHE A 81 -4.23 9.39 -5.66
C PHE A 81 -2.91 8.91 -5.07
N ALA A 82 -2.58 9.35 -3.86
CA ALA A 82 -1.45 8.85 -3.08
C ALA A 82 -1.94 8.36 -1.71
N THR A 83 -1.41 7.24 -1.25
CA THR A 83 -1.62 6.70 0.11
C THR A 83 -0.31 6.62 0.86
#